data_AF-D3VQP2-F1
#
_entry.id   AF-D3VQP2-F1
#
_cell.length_a   1.000
_cell.length_b   1.000
_cell.length_c   1.000
_cell.angle_alpha   90.00
_cell.angle_beta   90.00
_cell.angle_gamma   90.00
#
_symmetry.space_group_name_H-M   'P 1'
#
loop_
_entity.id
_entity.type
_entity.pdbx_description
1 polymer ?
#
loop_
_entity_poly.entity_id
_entity_poly.type
_entity_poly.pdbx_seq_one_letter_code
_entity_poly.pdbx_strand_id
1 'polypeptide(L)'
;MDGINIDKLNKFASYSRNKKFLYSAYFIGLLVFLYTVSVIIALLVYRKWTNVTLGLIISLSVIAFIWFIFLGPVLQLLSLSFVAFRALEDDPNPWRSKKPYLWLLNFQAYFAFYAYNLINKRKNWITKDEKQKLVAWLFNQDDNVSLRNK
;
A
#
# COMPACT_ATOMS: atom_id res chain seq x y z
N MET A 1 3.07 20.13 15.15
CA MET A 1 2.47 19.74 13.84
C MET A 1 2.70 20.85 12.80
N ASP A 2 3.87 21.49 12.80
CA ASP A 2 4.06 22.70 12.00
C ASP A 2 4.39 22.37 10.54
N GLY A 3 3.40 22.61 9.68
CA GLY A 3 3.54 22.56 8.23
C GLY A 3 3.13 21.24 7.56
N ILE A 4 2.28 20.42 8.17
CA ILE A 4 1.47 19.41 7.48
C ILE A 4 0.04 19.94 7.41
N ASN A 5 -0.54 20.04 6.21
CA ASN A 5 -1.94 20.43 6.08
C ASN A 5 -2.84 19.31 6.65
N ILE A 6 -3.56 19.61 7.73
CA ILE A 6 -4.43 18.67 8.46
C ILE A 6 -5.51 18.09 7.56
N ASP A 7 -6.07 18.86 6.62
CA ASP A 7 -7.10 18.36 5.70
C ASP A 7 -6.54 17.28 4.76
N LYS A 8 -5.30 17.45 4.28
CA LYS A 8 -4.63 16.45 3.45
C LYS A 8 -4.34 15.18 4.24
N LEU A 9 -3.92 15.32 5.50
CA LEU A 9 -3.63 14.20 6.41
C LEU A 9 -4.91 13.43 6.76
N ASN A 10 -6.00 14.13 7.11
CA ASN A 10 -7.31 13.52 7.34
C ASN A 10 -7.83 12.79 6.10
N LYS A 11 -7.65 13.40 4.92
CA LYS A 11 -8.00 12.75 3.66
C LYS A 11 -7.16 11.51 3.40
N PHE A 12 -5.85 11.57 3.65
CA PHE A 12 -4.96 10.41 3.55
C PHE A 12 -5.40 9.29 4.48
N ALA A 13 -5.65 9.59 5.76
CA ALA A 13 -6.14 8.65 6.76
C ALA A 13 -7.49 8.00 6.41
N SER A 14 -8.37 8.73 5.71
CA SER A 14 -9.70 8.24 5.31
C SER A 14 -9.68 7.06 4.32
N TYR A 15 -8.58 6.84 3.59
CA TYR A 15 -8.50 5.77 2.58
C TYR A 15 -8.61 4.37 3.20
N SER A 16 -8.17 4.19 4.44
CA SER A 16 -8.31 2.93 5.17
C SER A 16 -9.77 2.56 5.46
N ARG A 17 -10.67 3.56 5.56
CA ARG A 17 -12.10 3.39 5.85
C ARG A 17 -12.98 3.47 4.61
N ASN A 18 -12.42 3.80 3.46
CA ASN A 18 -13.19 3.91 2.22
C ASN A 18 -13.54 2.51 1.69
N LYS A 19 -14.76 2.05 1.96
CA LYS A 19 -15.26 0.73 1.53
C LYS A 19 -15.09 0.50 0.03
N LYS A 20 -15.34 1.52 -0.81
CA LYS A 20 -15.18 1.39 -2.27
C LYS A 20 -13.72 1.09 -2.61
N PHE A 21 -12.79 1.81 -2.01
CA PHE A 21 -11.35 1.62 -2.23
C PHE A 21 -10.87 0.24 -1.77
N LEU A 22 -11.33 -0.21 -0.60
CA LEU A 22 -11.02 -1.52 -0.04
C LEU A 22 -11.55 -2.66 -0.94
N TYR A 23 -12.80 -2.57 -1.41
CA TYR A 23 -13.36 -3.56 -2.33
C TYR A 23 -12.65 -3.56 -3.69
N SER A 24 -12.26 -2.39 -4.21
CA SER A 24 -11.48 -2.31 -5.45
C SER A 24 -10.12 -2.99 -5.31
N ALA A 25 -9.39 -2.74 -4.22
CA ALA A 25 -8.10 -3.38 -3.97
C ALA A 25 -8.25 -4.90 -3.81
N TYR A 26 -9.27 -5.36 -3.09
CA TYR A 26 -9.57 -6.78 -2.91
C TYR A 26 -9.94 -7.47 -4.24
N PHE A 27 -10.80 -6.83 -5.05
CA PHE A 27 -11.20 -7.34 -6.35
C PHE A 27 -10.02 -7.48 -7.32
N ILE A 28 -9.14 -6.47 -7.39
CA ILE A 28 -7.93 -6.55 -8.23
C ILE A 28 -7.01 -7.67 -7.71
N GLY A 29 -6.84 -7.79 -6.39
CA GLY A 29 -6.07 -8.88 -5.79
C GLY A 29 -6.63 -10.27 -6.14
N LEU A 30 -7.95 -10.42 -6.11
CA LEU A 30 -8.64 -11.66 -6.51
C LEU A 30 -8.40 -11.98 -7.99
N LEU A 31 -8.48 -11.00 -8.88
CA LEU A 31 -8.21 -11.21 -10.31
C LEU A 31 -6.77 -11.69 -10.54
N VAL A 32 -5.79 -11.06 -9.88
CA VAL A 32 -4.39 -11.47 -9.96
C VAL A 32 -4.20 -12.90 -9.44
N PHE A 33 -4.87 -13.24 -8.33
CA PHE A 33 -4.83 -14.60 -7.78
C PHE A 33 -5.43 -15.63 -8.74
N LEU A 34 -6.64 -15.40 -9.23
CA LEU A 34 -7.33 -16.30 -10.16
C LEU A 34 -6.50 -16.51 -11.43
N TYR A 35 -5.94 -15.43 -11.99
CA TYR A 35 -5.06 -15.53 -13.14
C TYR A 35 -3.84 -16.40 -12.85
N THR A 36 -3.19 -16.20 -11.71
CA THR A 36 -2.01 -16.98 -11.31
C THR A 36 -2.34 -18.48 -11.23
N VAL A 37 -3.50 -18.82 -10.65
CA VAL A 37 -3.99 -20.20 -10.60
C VAL A 37 -4.25 -20.76 -11.99
N SER A 38 -4.94 -20.01 -12.87
CA SER A 38 -5.19 -20.43 -14.25
C SER A 38 -3.91 -20.69 -15.03
N VAL A 39 -2.88 -19.87 -14.81
CA VAL A 39 -1.57 -20.01 -15.43
C VAL A 39 -0.84 -21.27 -14.96
N ILE A 40 -0.88 -21.57 -13.65
CA ILE A 40 -0.30 -22.81 -13.10
C ILE A 40 -1.01 -24.04 -13.70
N ILE A 41 -2.33 -24.01 -13.81
CA ILE A 41 -3.11 -25.09 -14.42
C ILE A 41 -2.72 -25.28 -15.89
N ALA A 42 -2.60 -24.18 -16.65
CA ALA A 42 -2.20 -24.23 -18.06
C ALA A 42 -0.80 -24.86 -18.25
N LEU A 43 0.15 -24.58 -17.35
CA LEU A 43 1.48 -25.21 -17.36
C LEU A 43 1.43 -26.72 -17.14
N LEU A 44 0.61 -27.17 -16.20
CA LEU A 44 0.48 -28.59 -15.89
C LEU A 44 -0.17 -29.38 -17.04
N VAL A 45 -1.08 -28.75 -17.79
CA VAL A 45 -1.84 -29.39 -18.86
C VAL A 45 -1.09 -29.38 -20.20
N TYR A 46 -0.42 -28.30 -20.57
CA TYR A 46 0.19 -28.17 -21.89
C TYR A 46 1.68 -28.59 -21.91
N ARG A 47 1.96 -29.76 -22.52
CA ARG A 47 3.32 -30.31 -22.72
C ARG A 47 4.22 -29.57 -23.72
N LYS A 48 3.75 -28.48 -24.36
CA LYS A 48 4.58 -27.65 -25.27
C LYS A 48 5.31 -26.55 -24.48
N TRP A 49 6.30 -26.97 -23.69
CA TRP A 49 6.97 -26.14 -22.70
C TRP A 49 7.53 -24.83 -23.26
N THR A 50 8.12 -24.78 -24.44
CA THR A 50 8.81 -23.55 -24.93
C THR A 50 7.88 -22.37 -25.19
N ASN A 51 6.81 -22.55 -25.97
CA ASN A 51 5.87 -21.47 -26.29
C ASN A 51 4.98 -21.11 -25.08
N VAL A 52 4.62 -22.12 -24.28
CA VAL A 52 3.84 -21.93 -23.05
C VAL A 52 4.66 -21.15 -22.02
N THR A 53 5.96 -21.46 -21.87
CA THR A 53 6.85 -20.77 -20.92
C THR A 53 7.11 -19.32 -21.33
N LEU A 54 7.31 -19.04 -22.62
CA LEU A 54 7.47 -17.66 -23.12
C LEU A 54 6.21 -16.82 -22.90
N GLY A 55 5.04 -17.36 -23.23
CA GLY A 55 3.76 -16.71 -22.93
C GLY A 55 3.60 -16.44 -21.44
N LEU A 56 4.04 -17.37 -20.59
CA LEU A 56 4.00 -17.22 -19.15
C LEU A 56 4.91 -16.13 -18.60
N ILE A 57 6.14 -16.05 -19.09
CA ILE A 57 7.10 -15.03 -18.66
C ILE A 57 6.54 -13.65 -18.98
N ILE A 58 5.96 -13.48 -20.18
CA ILE A 58 5.31 -12.23 -20.58
C ILE A 58 4.13 -11.93 -19.65
N SER A 59 3.25 -12.89 -19.43
CA SER A 59 2.09 -12.77 -18.54
C SER A 59 2.46 -12.41 -17.10
N LEU A 60 3.44 -13.10 -16.52
CA LEU A 60 3.95 -12.82 -15.17
C LEU A 60 4.62 -11.45 -15.10
N SER A 61 5.33 -11.05 -16.16
CA SER A 61 5.95 -9.71 -16.24
C SER A 61 4.90 -8.61 -16.28
N VAL A 62 3.82 -8.79 -17.05
CA VAL A 62 2.68 -7.87 -17.09
C VAL A 62 2.01 -7.78 -15.71
N ILE A 63 1.84 -8.91 -15.03
CA ILE A 63 1.28 -8.92 -13.66
C ILE A 63 2.19 -8.24 -12.67
N ALA A 64 3.48 -8.55 -12.69
CA ALA A 64 4.45 -7.90 -11.84
C ALA A 64 4.44 -6.38 -12.08
N PHE A 65 4.36 -5.95 -13.35
CA PHE A 65 4.24 -4.54 -13.71
C PHE A 65 2.97 -3.90 -13.13
N ILE A 66 1.80 -4.53 -13.31
CA ILE A 66 0.53 -4.07 -12.72
C ILE A 66 0.63 -4.02 -11.19
N TRP A 67 1.26 -5.02 -10.59
CA TRP A 67 1.43 -5.10 -9.15
C TRP A 67 2.32 -3.97 -8.63
N PHE A 68 3.51 -3.78 -9.20
CA PHE A 68 4.47 -2.76 -8.74
C PHE A 68 3.98 -1.33 -8.99
N ILE A 69 3.23 -1.08 -10.06
CA ILE A 69 2.79 0.27 -10.43
C ILE A 69 1.44 0.63 -9.81
N PHE A 70 0.53 -0.33 -9.62
CA PHE A 70 -0.82 -0.06 -9.14
C PHE A 70 -1.13 -0.73 -7.81
N LEU A 71 -1.14 -2.06 -7.76
CA LEU A 71 -1.68 -2.77 -6.60
C LEU A 71 -0.82 -2.59 -5.34
N GLY A 72 0.49 -2.81 -5.44
CA GLY A 72 1.45 -2.60 -4.36
C GLY A 72 1.35 -1.18 -3.78
N PRO A 73 1.42 -0.12 -4.59
CA PRO A 73 1.23 1.26 -4.11
C PRO A 73 -0.11 1.52 -3.42
N VAL A 74 -1.20 0.97 -3.96
CA VAL A 74 -2.52 1.04 -3.35
C VAL A 74 -2.56 0.32 -1.99
N LEU A 75 -1.92 -0.84 -1.87
CA LEU A 75 -1.81 -1.58 -0.61
C LEU A 75 -0.98 -0.81 0.43
N GLN A 76 0.11 -0.16 0.00
CA GLN A 76 0.90 0.70 0.89
C GLN A 76 0.10 1.92 1.35
N LEU A 77 -0.70 2.51 0.45
CA LEU A 77 -1.64 3.58 0.82
C LEU A 77 -2.66 3.10 1.85
N LEU A 78 -3.26 1.93 1.67
CA LEU A 78 -4.18 1.33 2.66
C LEU A 78 -3.48 1.11 4.01
N SER A 79 -2.28 0.53 4.01
CA SER A 79 -1.54 0.24 5.23
C SER A 79 -1.17 1.52 5.99
N LEU A 80 -0.53 2.49 5.33
CA LEU A 80 -0.09 3.72 5.99
C LEU A 80 -1.24 4.66 6.33
N SER A 81 -2.32 4.69 5.54
CA SER A 81 -3.52 5.44 5.90
C SER A 81 -4.18 4.91 7.18
N PHE A 82 -4.08 3.60 7.43
CA PHE A 82 -4.63 2.99 8.63
C PHE A 82 -3.81 3.32 9.88
N VAL A 83 -2.47 3.32 9.77
CA VAL A 83 -1.58 3.76 10.85
C VAL A 83 -1.80 5.26 11.12
N ALA A 84 -1.85 6.09 10.07
CA ALA A 84 -2.09 7.52 10.20
C ALA A 84 -3.45 7.83 10.85
N PHE A 85 -4.49 7.07 10.47
CA PHE A 85 -5.82 7.20 11.08
C PHE A 85 -5.79 6.92 12.59
N ARG A 86 -5.14 5.85 13.01
CA ARG A 86 -5.03 5.53 14.44
C ARG A 86 -4.19 6.51 15.23
N ALA A 87 -3.10 6.97 14.64
CA ALA A 87 -2.27 8.01 15.23
C ALA A 87 -3.02 9.34 15.39
N LEU A 88 -4.03 9.60 14.55
CA LEU A 88 -4.94 10.75 14.71
C LEU A 88 -6.05 10.52 15.75
N GLU A 89 -6.36 9.27 16.09
CA GLU A 89 -7.30 8.88 17.16
C GLU A 89 -6.58 8.64 18.50
N ASP A 90 -5.31 9.04 18.61
CA ASP A 90 -4.47 8.87 19.80
C ASP A 90 -4.37 7.40 20.28
N ASP A 91 -4.38 6.43 19.35
CA ASP A 91 -4.15 5.02 19.67
C ASP A 91 -2.75 4.86 20.29
N PRO A 92 -2.60 4.22 21.47
CA PRO A 92 -1.31 4.05 22.14
C PRO A 92 -0.32 3.18 21.33
N ASN A 93 -0.79 2.41 20.35
CA ASN A 93 0.06 1.71 19.41
C ASN A 93 -0.59 1.70 18.00
N PRO A 94 -0.43 2.78 17.22
CA PRO A 94 -1.01 2.90 15.89
C PRO A 94 -0.56 1.79 14.93
N TRP A 95 0.67 1.31 15.11
CA TRP A 95 1.29 0.25 14.31
C TRP A 95 0.73 -1.15 14.59
N ARG A 96 0.14 -1.39 15.78
CA ARG A 96 -0.30 -2.70 16.30
C ARG A 96 0.75 -3.82 16.23
N SER A 97 1.98 -3.45 15.96
CA SER A 97 3.14 -4.28 15.68
C SER A 97 4.39 -3.43 15.87
N LYS A 98 5.57 -4.02 15.82
CA LYS A 98 6.80 -3.24 15.81
C LYS A 98 6.84 -2.34 14.58
N LYS A 99 7.18 -1.07 14.76
CA LYS A 99 7.29 -0.14 13.64
C LYS A 99 8.40 -0.59 12.68
N PRO A 100 8.24 -0.37 11.37
CA PRO A 100 9.29 -0.69 10.41
C PRO A 100 10.53 0.18 10.63
N TYR A 101 11.70 -0.32 10.21
CA TYR A 101 12.92 0.49 10.10
C TYR A 101 12.69 1.71 9.19
N LEU A 102 13.40 2.80 9.46
CA LEU A 102 13.21 4.08 8.76
C LEU A 102 13.34 3.97 7.23
N TRP A 103 14.27 3.14 6.74
CA TRP A 103 14.44 2.92 5.29
C TRP A 103 13.24 2.21 4.67
N LEU A 104 12.66 1.23 5.37
CA LEU A 104 11.48 0.48 4.93
C LEU A 104 10.25 1.38 4.98
N LEU A 105 10.10 2.21 6.02
CA LEU A 105 9.04 3.21 6.09
C LEU A 105 9.12 4.22 4.94
N ASN A 106 10.33 4.70 4.62
CA ASN A 106 10.54 5.61 3.49
C ASN A 106 10.11 4.98 2.15
N PHE A 107 10.40 3.69 1.97
CA PHE A 107 9.98 2.92 0.80
C PHE A 107 8.45 2.77 0.75
N GLN A 108 7.82 2.30 1.82
CA GLN A 108 6.37 2.17 1.92
C GLN A 108 5.66 3.50 1.68
N ALA A 109 6.16 4.58 2.29
CA ALA A 109 5.63 5.92 2.15
C ALA A 109 5.79 6.47 0.73
N TYR A 110 6.90 6.15 0.03
CA TYR A 110 7.06 6.52 -1.37
C TYR A 110 5.89 5.99 -2.22
N PHE A 111 5.61 4.69 -2.13
CA PHE A 111 4.56 4.06 -2.92
C PHE A 111 3.16 4.47 -2.46
N ALA A 112 2.93 4.63 -1.16
CA ALA A 112 1.67 5.14 -0.65
C ALA A 112 1.36 6.56 -1.17
N PHE A 113 2.33 7.46 -1.15
CA PHE A 113 2.14 8.82 -1.65
C PHE A 113 2.06 8.90 -3.16
N TYR A 114 2.77 8.02 -3.88
CA TYR A 114 2.57 7.84 -5.32
C TYR A 114 1.12 7.47 -5.65
N ALA A 115 0.57 6.45 -4.99
CA ALA A 115 -0.83 6.06 -5.16
C ALA A 115 -1.81 7.17 -4.77
N TYR A 116 -1.56 7.84 -3.64
CA TYR A 116 -2.40 8.95 -3.19
C TYR A 116 -2.45 10.09 -4.21
N ASN A 117 -1.30 10.47 -4.77
CA ASN A 117 -1.21 11.52 -5.79
C ASN A 117 -1.86 11.08 -7.11
N LEU A 118 -1.73 9.80 -7.50
CA LEU A 118 -2.36 9.27 -8.70
C LEU A 118 -3.90 9.30 -8.64
N ILE A 119 -4.47 9.07 -7.45
CA ILE A 119 -5.92 9.05 -7.23
C ILE A 119 -6.50 10.47 -7.00
N ASN A 120 -5.69 11.40 -6.48
CA ASN A 120 -6.15 12.75 -6.12
C ASN A 120 -5.82 13.81 -7.17
N LYS A 121 -6.64 14.88 -7.20
CA LYS A 121 -6.35 16.08 -8.00
C LYS A 121 -5.03 16.73 -7.53
N ARG A 122 -4.28 17.34 -8.46
CA ARG A 122 -2.97 18.01 -8.21
C ARG A 122 -2.95 18.95 -7.01
N LYS A 123 -4.04 19.69 -6.76
CA LYS A 123 -4.17 20.59 -5.60
C LYS A 123 -3.99 19.89 -4.25
N ASN A 124 -4.33 18.61 -4.17
CA ASN A 124 -4.24 17.82 -2.95
C ASN A 124 -2.98 16.95 -2.90
N TRP A 125 -2.06 17.07 -3.87
CA TRP A 125 -0.86 16.23 -3.87
C TRP A 125 0.00 16.50 -2.64
N ILE A 126 0.61 15.41 -2.15
CA ILE A 126 1.63 15.44 -1.11
C ILE A 126 2.95 15.77 -1.81
N THR A 127 3.53 16.91 -1.44
CA THR A 127 4.83 17.38 -1.90
C THR A 127 5.98 16.59 -1.26
N LYS A 128 7.20 16.76 -1.77
CA LYS A 128 8.40 16.09 -1.22
C LYS A 128 8.64 16.46 0.25
N ASP A 129 8.44 17.73 0.60
CA ASP A 129 8.63 18.22 1.97
C ASP A 129 7.54 17.69 2.91
N GLU A 130 6.27 17.72 2.47
CA GLU A 130 5.16 17.12 3.23
C GLU A 130 5.38 15.62 3.45
N LYS A 131 5.91 14.90 2.44
CA LYS A 131 6.26 13.50 2.55
C LYS A 131 7.30 13.26 3.66
N GLN A 132 8.38 14.02 3.70
CA GLN A 132 9.42 13.84 4.72
C GLN A 132 8.87 14.10 6.12
N LYS A 133 8.06 15.15 6.29
CA LYS A 133 7.40 15.46 7.56
C LYS A 133 6.44 14.34 8.00
N LEU A 134 5.66 13.79 7.07
CA LEU A 134 4.74 12.68 7.35
C LEU A 134 5.47 11.40 7.72
N VAL A 135 6.58 11.08 7.05
CA VAL A 135 7.42 9.92 7.41
C VAL A 135 8.01 10.10 8.81
N ALA A 136 8.57 11.27 9.11
CA ALA A 136 9.12 11.56 10.43
C ALA A 136 8.04 11.48 11.52
N TRP A 137 6.86 12.05 11.25
CA TRP A 137 5.72 11.98 12.17
C TRP A 137 5.25 10.54 12.42
N LEU A 138 5.12 9.72 11.38
CA LEU A 138 4.75 8.30 11.50
C LEU A 138 5.83 7.49 12.25
N PHE A 139 7.11 7.75 11.99
CA PHE A 139 8.21 7.04 12.65
C PHE A 139 8.30 7.34 14.16
N ASN A 140 7.90 8.54 14.55
CA ASN A 140 7.86 8.98 15.93
C ASN A 140 6.63 8.48 16.70
N GLN A 141 5.67 7.80 16.05
CA GLN A 141 4.56 7.16 16.74
C GLN A 141 5.06 5.97 17.58
N ASP A 142 4.43 5.79 18.74
CA ASP A 142 4.70 4.67 19.62
C ASP A 142 4.33 3.34 18.94
N ASP A 143 5.18 2.34 19.12
CA ASP A 143 4.97 0.99 18.62
C ASP A 143 4.93 -0.04 19.75
N ASN A 144 4.65 0.43 20.97
CA ASN A 144 4.80 -0.33 22.20
C ASN A 144 3.85 -1.55 22.19
N VAL A 145 4.38 -2.72 21.81
CA VAL A 145 3.61 -3.96 21.66
C VAL A 145 3.20 -4.53 23.02
N SER A 146 3.89 -4.13 24.09
CA SER A 146 3.64 -4.53 25.47
C SER A 146 2.31 -4.04 26.05
N LEU A 147 1.72 -2.98 25.49
CA LEU A 147 0.43 -2.41 25.93
C LEU A 147 -0.78 -3.29 25.55
N ARG A 148 -0.58 -4.34 24.75
CA ARG A 148 -1.63 -5.33 24.39
C ARG A 148 -1.80 -6.48 25.37
N ASN A 149 -0.89 -6.63 26.34
CA ASN A 149 -0.89 -7.76 27.29
C ASN A 149 -1.44 -7.37 28.67
N LYS A 150 -2.28 -6.35 28.77
CA LYS A 150 -3.00 -5.98 29.98
C LYS A 150 -4.51 -6.04 29.75
#